data_AF-A0A9D5RG41-F1
#
_entry.id   AF-A0A9D5RG41-F1
#
_cell.length_a   1.000
_cell.length_b   1.000
_cell.length_c   1.000
_cell.angle_alpha   90.00
_cell.angle_beta   90.00
_cell.angle_gamma   90.00
#
_symmetry.space_group_name_H-M   'P 1'
#
loop_
_entity.id
_entity.type
_entity.pdbx_description
1 polymer ?
#
loop_
_entity_poly.entity_id
_entity_poly.type
_entity_poly.pdbx_seq_one_letter_code
_entity_poly.pdbx_strand_id
1 'polypeptide(L)'
;MHCTIRIHDDLYWVGGSDRRLALFENVYPIPNGVSYNAYVVLDEKTVLLDTVDKAVSEQFFENLGHVLNGRKLDYCIVDHMEPDHCATLSEVLLRYPDVKIVCNAKIQTMVKQFFDADIADRAVIVKEGDTLTTGRHTFAFVMAPMVHWPEVMVTYDTTDKVLFSADAFGTFGAINGNLFADQLDFEKDCLDEARR
;
A
#
# COMPACT_ATOMS: atom_id res chain seq x y z
N MET A 1 -2.99 18.73 7.63
CA MET A 1 -2.53 18.24 8.96
C MET A 1 -2.19 16.79 8.74
N HIS A 2 -0.99 16.33 9.11
CA HIS A 2 -0.61 14.93 8.88
C HIS A 2 -1.31 14.01 9.89
N CYS A 3 -1.67 12.82 9.42
CA CYS A 3 -2.27 11.74 10.20
C CYS A 3 -1.51 10.45 9.87
N THR A 4 -0.44 10.18 10.61
CA THR A 4 0.43 9.02 10.42
C THR A 4 0.54 8.24 11.71
N ILE A 5 0.71 6.92 11.59
CA ILE A 5 0.84 6.02 12.74
C ILE A 5 2.18 5.30 12.60
N ARG A 6 3.01 5.38 13.65
CA ARG A 6 4.26 4.63 13.73
C ARG A 6 3.94 3.18 14.15
N ILE A 7 4.25 2.22 13.28
CA ILE A 7 4.02 0.79 13.50
C ILE A 7 5.25 0.16 14.17
N HIS A 8 6.43 0.43 13.59
CA HIS A 8 7.75 0.09 14.15
C HIS A 8 8.66 1.32 14.10
N ASP A 9 9.93 1.16 14.50
CA ASP A 9 10.80 2.32 14.66
C ASP A 9 10.97 3.14 13.37
N ASP A 10 10.98 2.48 12.22
CA ASP A 10 11.16 3.01 10.88
C ASP A 10 9.99 2.68 9.92
N LEU A 11 8.95 1.97 10.37
CA LEU A 11 7.75 1.66 9.58
C LEU A 11 6.56 2.52 10.02
N TYR A 12 5.93 3.19 9.05
CA TYR A 12 4.82 4.11 9.25
C TYR A 12 3.65 3.77 8.33
N TRP A 13 2.44 3.85 8.87
CA TRP A 13 1.23 3.95 8.06
C TRP A 13 1.02 5.40 7.61
N VAL A 14 0.78 5.58 6.31
CA VAL A 14 0.60 6.90 5.66
C VAL A 14 -0.70 7.01 4.86
N GLY A 15 -1.56 5.99 4.93
CA GLY A 15 -2.83 5.91 4.20
C GLY A 15 -3.87 6.94 4.63
N GLY A 16 -5.15 6.62 4.38
CA GLY A 16 -6.26 7.48 4.71
C GLY A 16 -7.56 6.71 4.95
N SER A 17 -8.52 7.37 5.59
CA SER A 17 -9.86 6.81 5.81
C SER A 17 -10.91 7.65 5.09
N ASP A 18 -11.77 7.00 4.33
CA ASP A 18 -12.95 7.61 3.75
C ASP A 18 -14.22 7.17 4.48
N ARG A 19 -15.00 8.16 4.93
CA ARG A 19 -16.30 7.98 5.60
C ARG A 19 -17.44 8.61 4.79
N ARG A 20 -17.16 9.08 3.58
CA ARG A 20 -18.10 9.79 2.71
C ARG A 20 -18.77 8.88 1.71
N LEU A 21 -18.04 7.90 1.18
CA LEU A 21 -18.59 6.92 0.26
C LEU A 21 -19.56 5.98 0.99
N ALA A 22 -20.70 5.70 0.35
CA ALA A 22 -21.69 4.75 0.84
C ALA A 22 -21.45 3.32 0.31
N LEU A 23 -20.83 3.23 -0.88
CA LEU A 23 -20.55 1.97 -1.58
C LEU A 23 -19.07 1.95 -1.98
N PHE A 24 -18.37 0.88 -1.62
CA PHE A 24 -17.06 0.53 -2.16
C PHE A 24 -17.25 -0.06 -3.56
N GLU A 25 -16.48 0.45 -4.53
CA GLU A 25 -16.58 0.13 -5.96
C GLU A 25 -17.97 0.28 -6.58
N ASN A 26 -18.86 1.07 -5.96
CA ASN A 26 -20.28 1.16 -6.31
C ASN A 26 -21.08 -0.16 -6.16
N VAL A 27 -20.55 -1.16 -5.47
CA VAL A 27 -21.19 -2.48 -5.30
C VAL A 27 -21.40 -2.82 -3.83
N TYR A 28 -20.42 -2.58 -2.96
CA TYR A 28 -20.42 -3.10 -1.59
C TYR A 28 -20.75 -2.01 -0.57
N PRO A 29 -21.82 -2.15 0.23
CA PRO A 29 -22.10 -1.19 1.30
C PRO A 29 -20.96 -1.10 2.31
N ILE A 30 -20.59 0.13 2.64
CA ILE A 30 -19.55 0.48 3.63
C ILE A 30 -20.09 1.51 4.66
N PRO A 31 -21.07 1.11 5.51
CA PRO A 31 -21.70 2.03 6.46
C PRO A 31 -20.72 2.64 7.47
N ASN A 32 -19.60 1.96 7.72
CA ASN A 32 -18.53 2.40 8.62
C ASN A 32 -17.33 3.02 7.87
N GLY A 33 -17.49 3.30 6.56
CA GLY A 33 -16.42 3.77 5.69
C GLY A 33 -15.39 2.68 5.35
N VAL A 34 -14.26 3.11 4.81
CA VAL A 34 -13.14 2.26 4.37
C VAL A 34 -11.82 2.96 4.64
N SER A 35 -10.77 2.19 4.94
CA SER A 35 -9.39 2.69 4.97
C SER A 35 -8.61 2.20 3.76
N TYR A 36 -7.87 3.11 3.14
CA TYR A 36 -6.88 2.79 2.11
C TYR A 36 -5.51 2.85 2.76
N ASN A 37 -4.83 1.70 2.83
CA ASN A 37 -3.62 1.54 3.63
C ASN A 37 -2.38 1.56 2.72
N ALA A 38 -1.49 2.50 3.00
CA ALA A 38 -0.17 2.54 2.39
C ALA A 38 0.87 2.74 3.49
N TYR A 39 2.09 2.25 3.26
CA TYR A 39 3.12 2.18 4.30
C TYR A 39 4.45 2.74 3.82
N VAL A 40 5.21 3.34 4.73
CA VAL A 40 6.56 3.86 4.44
C VAL A 40 7.57 3.25 5.41
N VAL A 41 8.64 2.67 4.84
CA VAL A 41 9.82 2.20 5.58
C VAL A 41 10.96 3.20 5.38
N LEU A 42 11.50 3.73 6.46
CA LEU A 42 12.60 4.69 6.50
C LEU A 42 13.95 4.00 6.76
N ASP A 43 14.36 3.12 5.86
CA ASP A 43 15.67 2.44 5.90
C ASP A 43 16.79 3.32 5.30
N GLU A 44 17.97 2.76 4.97
CA GLU A 44 18.98 3.46 4.17
C GLU A 44 18.40 3.92 2.82
N LYS A 45 17.56 3.08 2.19
CA LYS A 45 16.69 3.40 1.06
C LYS A 45 15.24 3.45 1.53
N THR A 46 14.55 4.53 1.23
CA THR A 46 13.14 4.65 1.64
C THR A 46 12.23 3.85 0.70
N VAL A 47 11.21 3.23 1.28
CA VAL A 47 10.26 2.39 0.54
C VAL A 47 8.85 2.82 0.85
N LEU A 48 8.06 3.09 -0.17
CA LEU A 48 6.61 3.17 -0.10
C LEU A 48 6.03 1.81 -0.54
N LEU A 49 5.08 1.26 0.21
CA LEU A 49 4.33 0.06 -0.16
C LEU A 49 2.89 0.46 -0.48
N ASP A 50 2.51 0.15 -1.72
CA ASP A 50 1.29 0.56 -2.40
C ASP A 50 1.00 2.06 -2.33
N THR A 51 -0.11 2.47 -2.93
CA THR A 51 -0.60 3.83 -2.83
C THR A 51 -2.04 3.79 -2.32
N VAL A 52 -2.88 4.75 -2.70
CA VAL A 52 -4.25 4.84 -2.22
C VAL A 52 -5.22 5.26 -3.32
N ASP A 53 -6.50 5.06 -3.05
CA ASP A 53 -7.60 5.63 -3.81
C ASP A 53 -7.50 7.17 -3.87
N LYS A 54 -8.02 7.73 -4.95
CA LYS A 54 -8.10 9.17 -5.15
C LYS A 54 -8.90 9.90 -4.06
N ALA A 55 -9.85 9.24 -3.40
CA ALA A 55 -10.69 9.78 -2.33
C ALA A 55 -9.87 10.31 -1.14
N VAL A 56 -8.68 9.75 -0.90
CA VAL A 56 -7.80 10.14 0.23
C VAL A 56 -6.43 10.66 -0.23
N SER A 57 -6.27 11.00 -1.52
CA SER A 57 -4.97 11.34 -2.10
C SER A 57 -4.29 12.54 -1.44
N GLU A 58 -5.04 13.60 -1.12
CA GLU A 58 -4.52 14.80 -0.46
C GLU A 58 -3.89 14.45 0.89
N GLN A 59 -4.62 13.72 1.73
CA GLN A 59 -4.12 13.29 3.04
C GLN A 59 -2.92 12.36 2.90
N PHE A 60 -2.95 11.43 1.96
CA PHE A 60 -1.85 10.51 1.69
C PHE A 60 -0.55 11.25 1.29
N PHE A 61 -0.64 12.23 0.38
CA PHE A 61 0.57 12.99 -0.02
C PHE A 61 1.08 13.93 1.08
N GLU A 62 0.19 14.50 1.92
CA GLU A 62 0.61 15.22 3.13
C GLU A 62 1.37 14.29 4.10
N ASN A 63 0.84 13.09 4.33
CA ASN A 63 1.43 12.07 5.19
C ASN A 63 2.78 11.58 4.68
N LEU A 64 2.86 11.23 3.39
CA LEU A 64 4.07 10.77 2.74
C LEU A 64 5.17 11.83 2.81
N GLY A 65 4.85 13.08 2.47
CA GLY A 65 5.80 14.19 2.57
C GLY A 65 6.29 14.44 4.01
N HIS A 66 5.37 14.33 4.98
CA HIS A 66 5.70 14.46 6.40
C HIS A 66 6.66 13.36 6.88
N VAL A 67 6.37 12.08 6.58
CA VAL A 67 7.18 10.94 7.02
C VAL A 67 8.55 10.92 6.33
N LEU A 68 8.61 11.21 5.03
CA LEU A 68 9.89 11.31 4.33
C LEU A 68 10.76 12.45 4.88
N ASN A 69 10.16 13.53 5.38
CA ASN A 69 10.84 14.67 6.01
C ASN A 69 12.04 15.17 5.19
N GLY A 70 11.83 15.36 3.88
CA GLY A 70 12.85 15.82 2.93
C GLY A 70 13.81 14.74 2.42
N ARG A 71 13.71 13.50 2.91
CA ARG A 71 14.41 12.36 2.30
C ARG A 71 13.80 12.05 0.93
N LYS A 72 14.65 11.55 0.03
CA LYS A 72 14.23 10.99 -1.26
C LYS A 72 13.34 9.77 -1.02
N LEU A 73 12.36 9.55 -1.91
CA LEU A 73 11.68 8.27 -2.10
C LEU A 73 12.47 7.39 -3.07
N ASP A 74 13.07 6.30 -2.60
CA ASP A 74 13.93 5.43 -3.42
C ASP A 74 13.13 4.36 -4.16
N TYR A 75 12.21 3.68 -3.46
CA TYR A 75 11.37 2.63 -4.01
C TYR A 75 9.88 2.85 -3.73
N CYS A 76 9.04 2.45 -4.68
CA CYS A 76 7.61 2.20 -4.48
C CYS A 76 7.36 0.75 -4.88
N ILE A 77 7.05 -0.10 -3.90
CA ILE A 77 6.60 -1.47 -4.13
C ILE A 77 5.11 -1.39 -4.44
N VAL A 78 4.70 -2.01 -5.55
CA VAL A 78 3.29 -2.11 -5.94
C VAL A 78 2.93 -3.58 -5.93
N ASP A 79 2.12 -3.98 -4.96
CA ASP A 79 1.68 -5.34 -4.71
C ASP A 79 0.38 -5.64 -5.48
N HIS A 80 -0.46 -4.62 -5.70
CA HIS A 80 -1.77 -4.75 -6.34
C HIS A 80 -2.16 -3.53 -7.21
N MET A 81 -2.87 -3.77 -8.31
CA MET A 81 -3.29 -2.75 -9.29
C MET A 81 -4.78 -2.41 -9.27
N GLU A 82 -5.58 -2.90 -8.33
CA GLU A 82 -6.95 -2.38 -8.20
C GLU A 82 -6.90 -0.88 -7.86
N PRO A 83 -7.78 -0.04 -8.43
CA PRO A 83 -7.63 1.41 -8.34
C PRO A 83 -7.57 1.97 -6.92
N ASP A 84 -8.17 1.31 -5.94
CA ASP A 84 -8.09 1.74 -4.55
C ASP A 84 -6.71 1.55 -3.90
N HIS A 85 -5.85 0.71 -4.49
CA HIS A 85 -4.43 0.56 -4.14
C HIS A 85 -3.51 1.44 -5.00
N CYS A 86 -3.87 1.67 -6.26
CA CYS A 86 -2.92 2.23 -7.24
C CYS A 86 -3.33 3.56 -7.90
N ALA A 87 -4.52 4.13 -7.64
CA ALA A 87 -5.01 5.32 -8.34
C ALA A 87 -4.09 6.54 -8.24
N THR A 88 -3.28 6.62 -7.18
CA THR A 88 -2.33 7.71 -6.95
C THR A 88 -0.90 7.43 -7.41
N LEU A 89 -0.63 6.25 -8.01
CA LEU A 89 0.70 5.86 -8.49
C LEU A 89 1.27 6.85 -9.54
N SER A 90 0.46 7.30 -10.49
CA SER A 90 0.88 8.30 -11.49
C SER A 90 1.34 9.60 -10.85
N GLU A 91 0.69 10.01 -9.76
CA GLU A 91 1.06 11.22 -9.04
C GLU A 91 2.34 11.02 -8.20
N VAL A 92 2.56 9.82 -7.64
CA VAL A 92 3.84 9.43 -7.05
C VAL A 92 4.97 9.53 -8.09
N LEU A 93 4.75 9.00 -9.30
CA LEU A 93 5.74 9.03 -10.39
C LEU A 93 6.11 10.45 -10.83
N LEU A 94 5.15 11.38 -10.80
CA LEU A 94 5.33 12.80 -11.10
C LEU A 94 6.05 13.56 -9.99
N ARG A 95 5.67 13.34 -8.73
CA ARG A 95 6.25 14.03 -7.56
C ARG A 95 7.65 13.52 -7.22
N TYR A 96 7.94 12.24 -7.47
CA TYR A 96 9.20 11.59 -7.19
C TYR A 96 9.80 11.01 -8.48
N PRO A 97 10.40 11.82 -9.37
CA PRO A 97 10.83 11.38 -10.70
C PRO A 97 11.91 10.29 -10.69
N ASP A 98 12.69 10.19 -9.60
CA ASP A 98 13.75 9.21 -9.47
C ASP A 98 13.32 7.91 -8.75
N VAL A 99 12.05 7.77 -8.33
CA VAL A 99 11.60 6.56 -7.63
C VAL A 99 11.64 5.35 -8.56
N LYS A 100 12.12 4.21 -8.07
CA LYS A 100 12.06 2.92 -8.75
C LYS A 100 10.80 2.16 -8.34
N ILE A 101 10.11 1.57 -9.31
CA ILE A 101 8.88 0.82 -9.08
C ILE A 101 9.21 -0.66 -8.99
N VAL A 102 9.03 -1.26 -7.83
CA VAL A 102 9.26 -2.69 -7.60
C VAL A 102 7.93 -3.40 -7.80
N CYS A 103 7.85 -4.25 -8.81
CA CYS A 103 6.61 -4.92 -9.16
C CYS A 103 6.87 -6.16 -10.02
N ASN A 104 5.85 -6.96 -10.32
CA ASN A 104 5.99 -8.04 -11.29
C ASN A 104 5.64 -7.61 -12.72
N ALA A 105 5.90 -8.49 -13.69
CA ALA A 105 5.68 -8.21 -15.11
C ALA A 105 4.22 -7.90 -15.49
N LYS A 106 3.24 -8.47 -14.77
CA LYS A 106 1.82 -8.19 -15.01
C LYS A 106 1.47 -6.78 -14.55
N ILE A 107 1.93 -6.39 -13.36
CA ILE A 107 1.76 -5.03 -12.83
C ILE A 107 2.36 -4.01 -13.80
N GLN A 108 3.59 -4.21 -14.27
CA GLN A 108 4.19 -3.31 -15.28
C GLN A 108 3.31 -3.13 -16.52
N THR A 109 2.73 -4.22 -17.02
CA THR A 109 1.82 -4.20 -18.18
C THR A 109 0.55 -3.40 -17.86
N MET A 110 -0.03 -3.62 -16.67
CA MET A 110 -1.25 -2.95 -16.23
C MET A 110 -1.04 -1.45 -15.97
N VAL A 111 0.10 -1.04 -15.39
CA VAL A 111 0.46 0.37 -15.22
C VAL A 111 0.43 1.10 -16.57
N LYS A 112 1.01 0.50 -17.61
CA LYS A 112 0.98 1.05 -18.96
C LYS A 112 -0.45 1.16 -19.52
N GLN A 113 -1.32 0.21 -19.20
CA GLN A 113 -2.71 0.20 -19.66
C GLN A 113 -3.60 1.18 -18.90
N PHE A 114 -3.42 1.32 -17.59
CA PHE A 114 -4.28 2.12 -16.71
C PHE A 114 -3.91 3.60 -16.75
N PHE A 115 -2.62 3.90 -16.86
CA PHE A 115 -2.11 5.26 -16.67
C PHE A 115 -1.44 5.86 -17.90
N ASP A 116 -1.36 5.13 -19.02
CA ASP A 116 -0.58 5.51 -20.21
C ASP A 116 0.87 5.92 -19.85
N ALA A 117 1.40 5.32 -18.78
CA ALA A 117 2.71 5.60 -18.23
C ALA A 117 3.67 4.44 -18.54
N ASP A 118 4.77 4.73 -19.25
CA ASP A 118 5.82 3.73 -19.44
C ASP A 118 6.83 3.81 -18.29
N ILE A 119 6.78 2.81 -17.41
CA ILE A 119 7.69 2.70 -16.27
C ILE A 119 8.87 1.78 -16.55
N ALA A 120 9.12 1.32 -17.78
CA ALA A 120 10.14 0.33 -18.08
C ALA A 120 11.54 0.69 -17.57
N ASP A 121 11.96 1.95 -17.71
CA ASP A 121 13.28 2.43 -17.24
C ASP A 121 13.37 2.60 -15.71
N ARG A 122 12.21 2.50 -15.03
CA ARG A 122 12.05 2.69 -13.59
C ARG A 122 11.66 1.40 -12.87
N ALA A 123 11.22 0.38 -13.61
CA ALA A 123 10.73 -0.87 -13.06
C ALA A 123 11.88 -1.77 -12.58
N VAL A 124 11.73 -2.31 -11.39
CA VAL A 124 12.51 -3.42 -10.84
C VAL A 124 11.59 -4.62 -10.85
N ILE A 125 11.69 -5.43 -11.89
CA ILE A 125 10.82 -6.59 -12.07
C ILE A 125 11.24 -7.73 -11.15
N VAL A 126 10.36 -8.11 -10.24
CA VAL A 126 10.56 -9.21 -9.29
C VAL A 126 9.73 -10.43 -9.67
N LYS A 127 10.22 -11.60 -9.28
CA LYS A 127 9.59 -12.91 -9.42
C LYS A 127 9.36 -13.54 -8.05
N GLU A 128 8.65 -14.65 -8.05
CA GLU A 128 8.47 -15.51 -6.88
C GLU A 128 9.81 -15.78 -6.17
N GLY A 129 9.90 -15.45 -4.88
CA GLY A 129 11.07 -15.70 -4.04
C GLY A 129 12.22 -14.72 -4.24
N ASP A 130 12.12 -13.75 -5.16
CA ASP A 130 13.11 -12.67 -5.25
C ASP A 130 13.10 -11.82 -3.98
N THR A 131 14.20 -11.11 -3.76
CA THR A 131 14.36 -10.23 -2.59
C THR A 131 14.93 -8.87 -2.97
N LEU A 132 14.63 -7.87 -2.16
CA LEU A 132 15.20 -6.52 -2.23
C LEU A 132 15.70 -6.12 -0.85
N THR A 133 16.98 -5.81 -0.73
CA THR A 133 17.57 -5.25 0.50
C THR A 133 17.76 -3.76 0.36
N THR A 134 17.26 -3.00 1.32
CA THR A 134 17.24 -1.53 1.31
C THR A 134 18.15 -0.88 2.34
N GLY A 135 18.93 -1.70 3.06
CA GLY A 135 19.71 -1.32 4.22
C GLY A 135 19.57 -2.41 5.28
N ARG A 136 18.90 -2.07 6.39
CA ARG A 136 18.52 -3.01 7.46
C ARG A 136 17.46 -4.01 6.99
N HIS A 137 16.52 -3.58 6.14
CA HIS A 137 15.39 -4.38 5.72
C HIS A 137 15.68 -5.21 4.48
N THR A 138 15.14 -6.43 4.45
CA THR A 138 15.09 -7.31 3.28
C THR A 138 13.65 -7.74 3.04
N PHE A 139 13.10 -7.27 1.92
CA PHE A 139 11.77 -7.62 1.43
C PHE A 139 11.85 -8.86 0.54
N ALA A 140 11.00 -9.84 0.78
CA ALA A 140 10.82 -11.03 -0.06
C ALA A 140 9.46 -10.96 -0.75
N PHE A 141 9.42 -11.27 -2.04
CA PHE A 141 8.21 -11.17 -2.85
C PHE A 141 7.60 -12.54 -3.12
N VAL A 142 6.31 -12.69 -2.86
CA VAL A 142 5.56 -13.93 -3.09
C VAL A 142 4.36 -13.61 -3.96
N MET A 143 4.23 -14.29 -5.10
CA MET A 143 3.11 -14.11 -6.01
C MET A 143 1.86 -14.75 -5.41
N ALA A 144 0.76 -14.00 -5.35
CA ALA A 144 -0.53 -14.45 -4.84
C ALA A 144 -1.63 -14.24 -5.89
N PRO A 145 -1.48 -14.79 -7.12
CA PRO A 145 -2.42 -14.54 -8.19
C PRO A 145 -3.82 -15.03 -7.82
N MET A 146 -4.82 -14.24 -8.20
CA MET A 146 -6.24 -14.46 -7.88
C MET A 146 -6.57 -14.33 -6.38
N VAL A 147 -5.74 -13.63 -5.62
CA VAL A 147 -6.06 -13.12 -4.28
C VAL A 147 -6.11 -11.59 -4.30
N HIS A 148 -7.01 -10.95 -5.04
CA HIS A 148 -8.12 -11.46 -5.86
C HIS A 148 -7.94 -11.18 -7.36
N TRP A 149 -6.86 -10.47 -7.72
CA TRP A 149 -6.51 -10.12 -9.10
C TRP A 149 -5.30 -10.92 -9.64
N PRO A 150 -5.14 -11.02 -10.97
CA PRO A 150 -4.15 -11.92 -11.58
C PRO A 150 -2.69 -11.50 -11.36
N GLU A 151 -2.44 -10.24 -11.02
CA GLU A 151 -1.11 -9.66 -10.82
C GLU A 151 -0.69 -9.57 -9.36
N VAL A 152 -1.57 -9.88 -8.40
CA VAL A 152 -1.27 -9.67 -6.99
C VAL A 152 0.00 -10.41 -6.57
N MET A 153 0.84 -9.70 -5.84
CA MET A 153 1.91 -10.25 -5.03
C MET A 153 1.80 -9.72 -3.60
N VAL A 154 2.45 -10.38 -2.67
CA VAL A 154 2.58 -9.91 -1.30
C VAL A 154 4.06 -9.70 -0.99
N THR A 155 4.34 -8.72 -0.14
CA THR A 155 5.68 -8.35 0.26
C THR A 155 5.90 -8.72 1.72
N TYR A 156 6.90 -9.54 2.00
CA TYR A 156 7.28 -9.93 3.36
C TYR A 156 8.59 -9.26 3.76
N ASP A 157 8.55 -8.36 4.74
CA ASP A 157 9.75 -7.89 5.40
C ASP A 157 10.28 -8.96 6.35
N THR A 158 11.37 -9.59 5.94
CA THR A 158 12.01 -10.66 6.70
C THR A 158 12.69 -10.17 7.99
N THR A 159 12.87 -8.87 8.14
CA THR A 159 13.56 -8.25 9.28
C THR A 159 12.62 -8.09 10.45
N ASP A 160 11.54 -7.33 10.25
CA ASP A 160 10.56 -7.06 11.30
C ASP A 160 9.38 -8.04 11.31
N LYS A 161 9.41 -9.04 10.39
CA LYS A 161 8.40 -10.10 10.28
C LYS A 161 7.00 -9.56 9.94
N VAL A 162 6.96 -8.50 9.14
CA VAL A 162 5.72 -7.86 8.67
C VAL A 162 5.36 -8.36 7.29
N LEU A 163 4.11 -8.80 7.10
CA LEU A 163 3.54 -9.13 5.81
C LEU A 163 2.66 -7.98 5.33
N PHE A 164 3.00 -7.41 4.18
CA PHE A 164 2.16 -6.50 3.42
C PHE A 164 1.38 -7.34 2.40
N SER A 165 0.07 -7.47 2.64
CA SER A 165 -0.74 -8.54 2.08
C SER A 165 -1.67 -8.12 0.95
N ALA A 166 -1.51 -6.91 0.39
CA ALA A 166 -2.51 -6.29 -0.47
C ALA A 166 -3.92 -6.38 0.17
N ASP A 167 -4.90 -6.95 -0.52
CA ASP A 167 -6.25 -7.17 0.02
C ASP A 167 -6.39 -8.40 0.93
N ALA A 168 -5.44 -9.33 0.88
CA ALA A 168 -5.56 -10.53 1.71
C ALA A 168 -5.62 -10.11 3.19
N PHE A 169 -6.59 -10.69 3.90
CA PHE A 169 -6.89 -10.40 5.31
C PHE A 169 -7.47 -9.00 5.60
N GLY A 170 -7.84 -8.23 4.58
CA GLY A 170 -8.50 -6.94 4.72
C GLY A 170 -9.92 -7.04 5.32
N THR A 171 -10.38 -5.92 5.88
CA THR A 171 -11.74 -5.75 6.41
C THR A 171 -12.25 -4.36 6.05
N PHE A 172 -13.55 -4.21 5.75
CA PHE A 172 -14.13 -2.87 5.62
C PHE A 172 -14.24 -2.16 6.97
N GLY A 173 -14.19 -0.84 6.93
CA GLY A 173 -14.22 0.03 8.11
C GLY A 173 -13.12 1.08 8.05
N ALA A 174 -13.47 2.31 8.40
CA ALA A 174 -12.49 3.38 8.51
C ALA A 174 -11.73 3.30 9.85
N ILE A 175 -10.40 3.46 9.81
CA ILE A 175 -9.53 3.44 11.00
C ILE A 175 -9.96 4.56 11.98
N ASN A 176 -10.28 4.18 13.21
CA ASN A 176 -10.80 5.05 14.27
C ASN A 176 -9.78 5.31 15.40
N GLY A 177 -8.49 5.09 15.13
CA GLY A 177 -7.38 5.26 16.08
C GLY A 177 -6.74 3.95 16.53
N ASN A 178 -7.42 2.83 16.32
CA ASN A 178 -6.88 1.49 16.55
C ASN A 178 -6.43 0.91 15.20
N LEU A 179 -5.14 0.58 15.09
CA LEU A 179 -4.55 -0.03 13.91
C LEU A 179 -4.31 -1.53 14.10
N PHE A 180 -4.02 -1.96 15.32
CA PHE A 180 -3.70 -3.35 15.63
C PHE A 180 -4.92 -4.06 16.20
N ALA A 181 -5.10 -5.33 15.82
CA ALA A 181 -6.23 -6.15 16.26
C ALA A 181 -6.29 -6.33 17.80
N ASP A 182 -5.17 -6.21 18.51
CA ASP A 182 -5.11 -6.27 19.97
C ASP A 182 -5.51 -4.96 20.68
N GLN A 183 -5.79 -3.89 19.91
CA GLN A 183 -6.30 -2.61 20.42
C GLN A 183 -7.84 -2.54 20.42
N LEU A 184 -8.52 -3.57 19.92
CA LEU A 184 -9.97 -3.64 19.83
C LEU A 184 -10.49 -5.04 20.14
N ASP A 185 -11.79 -5.18 20.35
CA ASP A 185 -12.45 -6.48 20.50
C ASP A 185 -12.71 -7.07 19.11
N PHE A 186 -11.68 -7.66 18.49
CA PHE A 186 -11.74 -8.12 17.09
C PHE A 186 -12.90 -9.09 16.82
N GLU A 187 -13.15 -10.03 17.73
CA GLU A 187 -14.23 -11.01 17.59
C GLU A 187 -15.61 -10.36 17.49
N LYS A 188 -15.79 -9.27 18.23
CA LYS A 188 -17.05 -8.54 18.29
C LYS A 188 -17.16 -7.45 17.22
N ASP A 189 -16.08 -6.72 16.98
CA ASP A 189 -16.12 -5.46 16.24
C ASP A 189 -15.70 -5.61 14.76
N CYS A 190 -14.94 -6.65 14.39
CA CYS A 190 -14.37 -6.81 13.04
C CYS A 190 -14.66 -8.17 12.37
N LEU A 191 -14.95 -9.22 13.14
CA LEU A 191 -15.01 -10.59 12.62
C LEU A 191 -16.06 -10.79 11.51
N ASP A 192 -17.19 -10.10 11.58
CA ASP A 192 -18.24 -10.20 10.56
C ASP A 192 -17.80 -9.60 9.22
N GLU A 193 -17.16 -8.42 9.23
CA GLU A 193 -16.60 -7.83 8.00
C GLU A 193 -15.38 -8.61 7.49
N ALA A 194 -14.58 -9.22 8.37
CA ALA A 194 -13.43 -10.05 7.99
C ALA A 194 -13.79 -11.37 7.30
N ARG A 195 -15.05 -11.80 7.41
CA ARG A 195 -15.56 -13.05 6.79
C ARG A 195 -16.29 -12.82 5.47
N ARG A 196 -16.40 -11.56 5.07
CA ARG A 196 -17.24 -11.12 3.96
C ARG A 196 -16.61 -11.39 2.59
#